data_AF-A0A5M9ZI57-F1
#
_entry.id   AF-A0A5M9ZI57-F1
#
_cell.length_a   1.000
_cell.length_b   1.000
_cell.length_c   1.000
_cell.angle_alpha   90.00
_cell.angle_beta   90.00
_cell.angle_gamma   90.00
#
_symmetry.space_group_name_H-M   'P 1'
#
loop_
_entity.id
_entity.type
_entity.pdbx_description
1 polymer ?
#
loop_
_entity_poly.entity_id
_entity_poly.type
_entity_poly.pdbx_seq_one_letter_code
_entity_poly.pdbx_strand_id
1 'polypeptide(L)'
;MEAMNPAISAAIKTQATRVKVELVSLADALGISRSSLYYRLDNKKAWDTKELDTIATTLKLANAWELIDLAKAEQRLSSVDAGQHPNQVGVAA
;
A
#
# COMPACT_ATOMS: atom_id res chain seq x y z
N MET A 1 -12.41 0.33 -8.60
CA MET A 1 -11.00 0.62 -8.20
C MET A 1 -10.83 0.82 -6.69
N GLU A 2 -11.89 1.02 -5.88
CA GLU A 2 -11.77 1.22 -4.42
C GLU A 2 -11.01 0.11 -3.67
N ALA A 3 -11.12 -1.15 -4.10
CA ALA A 3 -10.44 -2.29 -3.48
C ALA A 3 -8.90 -2.26 -3.61
N MET A 4 -8.33 -1.43 -4.49
CA MET A 4 -6.88 -1.34 -4.70
C MET A 4 -6.21 -0.29 -3.81
N ASN A 5 -6.98 0.67 -3.27
CA ASN A 5 -6.43 1.76 -2.46
C ASN A 5 -5.73 1.26 -1.18
N PRO A 6 -6.31 0.31 -0.41
CA PRO A 6 -5.63 -0.30 0.74
C PRO A 6 -4.33 -1.00 0.37
N ALA A 7 -4.32 -1.71 -0.75
CA ALA A 7 -3.14 -2.45 -1.21
C ALA A 7 -2.02 -1.50 -1.65
N ILE A 8 -2.36 -0.38 -2.30
CA ILE A 8 -1.40 0.68 -2.65
C ILE A 8 -0.81 1.31 -1.39
N SER A 9 -1.65 1.71 -0.43
CA SER A 9 -1.18 2.28 0.83
C SER A 9 -0.29 1.32 1.62
N ALA A 10 -0.57 0.02 1.59
CA ALA A 10 0.29 -1.01 2.17
C ALA A 10 1.63 -1.10 1.44
N ALA A 11 1.62 -1.19 0.10
CA ALA A 11 2.83 -1.25 -0.71
C ALA A 11 3.75 -0.03 -0.50
N ILE A 12 3.17 1.17 -0.37
CA ILE A 12 3.91 2.40 -0.05
C ILE A 12 4.64 2.25 1.28
N LYS A 13 3.95 1.80 2.34
CA LYS A 13 4.54 1.61 3.69
C LYS A 13 5.63 0.54 3.68
N THR A 14 5.37 -0.59 3.02
CA THR A 14 6.34 -1.69 2.87
C THR A 14 7.59 -1.21 2.15
N GLN A 15 7.43 -0.57 0.99
CA GLN A 15 8.57 -0.14 0.18
C GLN A 15 9.36 0.97 0.87
N ALA A 16 8.70 1.95 1.50
CA ALA A 16 9.34 2.99 2.30
C ALA A 16 10.26 2.37 3.37
N THR A 17 9.77 1.34 4.06
CA THR A 17 10.55 0.59 5.06
C THR A 17 11.75 -0.12 4.42
N ARG A 18 11.57 -0.78 3.27
CA ARG A 18 12.64 -1.49 2.53
C ARG A 18 13.77 -0.55 2.09
N VAL A 19 13.43 0.65 1.59
CA VAL A 19 14.41 1.61 1.08
C VAL A 19 14.87 2.64 2.12
N LYS A 20 14.41 2.51 3.38
CA LYS A 20 14.69 3.40 4.51
C LYS A 20 14.34 4.87 4.21
N VAL A 21 13.17 5.08 3.60
CA VAL A 21 12.57 6.40 3.38
C VAL A 21 11.52 6.63 4.44
N GLU A 22 11.62 7.74 5.15
CA GLU A 22 10.62 8.14 6.13
C GLU A 22 9.32 8.55 5.42
N LEU A 23 8.17 8.14 5.97
CA LEU A 23 6.87 8.48 5.37
C LEU A 23 6.67 10.00 5.27
N VAL A 24 7.21 10.79 6.20
CA VAL A 24 7.15 12.26 6.13
C VAL A 24 7.81 12.82 4.87
N SER A 25 8.89 12.20 4.37
CA SER A 25 9.55 12.65 3.14
C SER A 25 8.64 12.51 1.91
N LEU A 26 7.66 11.59 1.96
CA LEU A 26 6.64 11.47 0.92
C LEU A 26 5.67 12.67 0.94
N ALA A 27 5.35 13.19 2.13
CA ALA A 27 4.51 14.39 2.24
C ALA A 27 5.22 15.61 1.63
N ASP A 28 6.52 15.75 1.90
CA ASP A 28 7.35 16.82 1.35
C ASP A 28 7.45 16.71 -0.18
N ALA A 29 7.69 15.51 -0.72
CA ALA A 29 7.76 15.26 -2.16
C ALA A 29 6.44 15.58 -2.88
N LEU A 30 5.31 15.32 -2.22
CA LEU A 30 3.97 15.61 -2.73
C LEU A 30 3.53 17.06 -2.52
N GLY A 31 4.28 17.86 -1.74
CA GLY A 31 3.89 19.23 -1.38
C GLY A 31 2.61 19.29 -0.54
N ILE A 32 2.34 18.28 0.30
CA ILE A 32 1.15 18.20 1.15
C ILE A 32 1.50 18.17 2.64
N SER A 33 0.51 18.43 3.49
CA SER A 33 0.70 18.24 4.94
C SER A 33 0.83 16.76 5.31
N ARG A 34 1.54 16.49 6.42
CA ARG A 34 1.64 15.13 7.00
C ARG A 34 0.27 14.53 7.28
N SER A 35 -0.66 15.32 7.83
CA SER A 35 -2.03 14.87 8.10
C SER A 35 -2.75 14.45 6.82
N SER A 36 -2.55 15.18 5.72
CA SER A 36 -3.10 14.82 4.41
C SER A 36 -2.47 13.56 3.82
N LEU A 37 -1.20 13.27 4.13
CA LEU A 37 -0.56 12.01 3.77
C LEU A 37 -1.20 10.85 4.54
N TYR A 38 -1.28 10.93 5.87
CA TYR A 38 -1.88 9.87 6.68
C TYR A 38 -3.35 9.61 6.34
N TYR A 39 -4.12 10.66 6.04
CA TYR A 39 -5.50 10.51 5.56
C TYR A 39 -5.59 9.64 4.29
N ARG A 40 -4.65 9.78 3.36
CA ARG A 40 -4.58 8.93 2.15
C ARG A 40 -4.09 7.51 2.49
N LEU A 41 -3.06 7.39 3.33
CA LEU A 41 -2.52 6.10 3.77
C LEU A 41 -3.50 5.27 4.61
N ASP A 42 -4.51 5.92 5.21
CA ASP A 42 -5.66 5.31 5.89
C ASP A 42 -6.85 5.07 4.94
N ASN A 43 -6.58 5.15 3.64
CA ASN A 43 -7.49 4.85 2.53
C ASN A 43 -8.73 5.74 2.46
N LYS A 44 -8.70 6.91 3.12
CA LYS A 44 -9.81 7.86 3.14
C LYS A 44 -9.89 8.70 1.87
N LYS A 45 -8.83 8.72 1.08
CA LYS A 45 -8.78 9.33 -0.26
C LYS A 45 -7.98 8.44 -1.20
N ALA A 46 -8.44 8.31 -2.44
CA ALA A 46 -7.74 7.59 -3.49
C ALA A 46 -6.50 8.36 -3.95
N TRP A 47 -5.46 7.63 -4.32
CA TRP A 47 -4.26 8.17 -4.97
C TRP A 47 -4.54 8.48 -6.43
N ASP A 48 -4.13 9.65 -6.90
CA ASP A 48 -4.11 9.94 -8.33
C ASP A 48 -2.78 9.51 -8.98
N THR A 49 -2.77 9.41 -10.31
CA THR A 49 -1.61 8.91 -11.06
C THR A 49 -0.35 9.76 -10.83
N LYS A 50 -0.48 11.08 -10.72
CA LYS A 50 0.67 11.98 -10.52
C LYS A 50 1.26 11.83 -9.11
N GLU A 51 0.39 11.67 -8.12
CA GLU A 51 0.79 11.33 -6.75
C GLU A 51 1.55 9.99 -6.74
N LEU A 52 1.04 8.97 -7.45
CA LEU A 52 1.70 7.66 -7.53
C LEU A 52 3.07 7.71 -8.21
N ASP A 53 3.24 8.47 -9.29
CA ASP A 53 4.54 8.62 -9.96
C ASP A 53 5.57 9.32 -9.05
N THR A 54 5.12 10.36 -8.33
CA THR A 54 5.96 11.10 -7.38
C THR A 54 6.41 10.19 -6.22
N ILE A 55 5.47 9.41 -5.67
CA ILE A 55 5.76 8.46 -4.59
C ILE A 55 6.69 7.36 -5.08
N ALA A 56 6.44 6.77 -6.25
CA ALA A 56 7.27 5.72 -6.83
C ALA A 56 8.73 6.20 -6.98
N THR A 57 8.93 7.39 -7.53
CA THR A 57 10.26 8.00 -7.67
C THR A 57 10.94 8.19 -6.31
N THR A 58 10.21 8.72 -5.32
CA THR A 58 10.74 8.93 -3.96
C THR A 58 11.09 7.60 -3.27
N LEU A 59 10.37 6.54 -3.60
CA LEU A 59 10.60 5.17 -3.14
C LEU A 59 11.62 4.39 -3.96
N LYS A 60 12.37 5.08 -4.84
CA LYS A 60 13.42 4.50 -5.70
C LYS A 60 12.90 3.39 -6.64
N LEU A 61 11.65 3.51 -7.06
CA LEU A 61 11.04 2.69 -8.11
C LEU A 61 11.15 3.42 -9.45
N ALA A 62 11.09 2.68 -10.55
CA ALA A 62 11.23 3.25 -11.88
C ALA A 62 10.04 4.12 -12.28
N ASN A 63 8.82 3.73 -11.87
CA ASN A 63 7.56 4.42 -12.20
C ASN A 63 6.39 3.89 -11.35
N ALA A 64 5.20 4.49 -11.48
CA ALA A 64 4.00 4.06 -10.76
C ALA A 64 3.57 2.61 -11.02
N TRP A 65 3.92 1.99 -12.17
CA TRP A 65 3.53 0.60 -12.44
C TRP A 65 4.22 -0.40 -11.51
N GLU A 66 5.50 -0.17 -11.18
CA GLU A 66 6.18 -1.01 -10.20
C GLU A 66 5.50 -0.92 -8.82
N LEU A 67 5.04 0.27 -8.43
CA LEU A 67 4.28 0.46 -7.20
C LEU A 67 2.93 -0.27 -7.23
N ILE A 68 2.23 -0.24 -8.37
CA ILE A 68 0.98 -0.96 -8.58
C ILE A 68 1.22 -2.48 -8.54
N ASP A 69 2.32 -2.98 -9.08
CA ASP A 69 2.64 -4.41 -9.06
C ASP A 69 3.00 -4.89 -7.65
N LEU A 70 3.69 -4.05 -6.86
CA LEU A 70 3.86 -4.28 -5.42
C LEU A 70 2.49 -4.32 -4.71
N ALA A 71 1.59 -3.39 -5.01
CA ALA A 71 0.24 -3.39 -4.44
C ALA A 71 -0.55 -4.67 -4.77
N LYS A 72 -0.45 -5.19 -6.00
CA LYS A 72 -1.07 -6.48 -6.37
C LYS A 72 -0.45 -7.65 -5.60
N ALA A 73 0.84 -7.59 -5.26
CA ALA A 73 1.47 -8.59 -4.42
C ALA A 73 0.92 -8.52 -2.98
N GLU A 74 0.81 -7.32 -2.41
CA GLU A 74 0.22 -7.09 -1.08
C GLU A 74 -1.24 -7.56 -1.01
N GLN A 75 -2.05 -7.26 -2.05
CA GLN A 75 -3.45 -7.69 -2.11
C GLN A 75 -3.59 -9.22 -2.08
N ARG A 76 -2.69 -9.94 -2.76
CA ARG A 76 -2.67 -11.41 -2.74
C ARG A 76 -2.33 -11.94 -1.35
N LEU A 77 -1.37 -11.33 -0.65
CA LEU A 77 -1.02 -11.71 0.72
C LEU A 77 -2.19 -11.52 1.68
N SER A 78 -2.91 -10.40 1.61
CA SER A 78 -4.09 -10.17 2.46
C SER A 78 -5.23 -11.15 2.20
N SER A 79 -5.37 -11.63 0.96
CA SER A 79 -6.40 -12.59 0.59
C SER A 79 -6.06 -14.02 1.05
N VAL A 80 -4.77 -14.36 1.11
CA VAL A 80 -4.29 -15.64 1.66
C VAL A 80 -4.47 -15.67 3.18
N ASP A 81 -4.15 -14.58 3.88
CA ASP A 81 -4.33 -14.46 5.33
C ASP A 81 -5.82 -14.54 5.74
N ALA A 82 -6.71 -13.92 4.97
CA ALA A 82 -8.16 -14.01 5.17
C ALA A 82 -8.76 -15.41 4.85
N GLY A 83 -8.01 -16.28 4.17
CA GLY A 83 -8.43 -17.62 3.78
C GLY A 83 -8.01 -18.73 4.76
N GLN A 84 -7.29 -18.41 5.85
CA GLN A 84 -6.70 -19.40 6.73
C GLN A 84 -7.42 -19.50 8.09
N HIS A 85 -8.70 -19.84 8.05
CA HIS A 85 -9.35 -20.67 9.07
C HIS A 85 -9.92 -21.92 8.39
N PRO A 86 -9.11 -23.00 8.22
CA PRO A 86 -9.70 -24.31 7.98
C PRO A 86 -10.44 -24.71 9.25
N ASN A 87 -11.77 -24.59 9.15
CA ASN A 87 -12.77 -25.37 9.83
C ASN A 87 -12.14 -26.60 10.54
N GLN A 88 -11.96 -26.53 11.87
CA GLN A 88 -11.75 -27.73 12.66
C GLN A 88 -13.07 -28.50 12.61
N VAL A 89 -13.14 -29.36 11.61
CA VAL A 89 -14.18 -30.34 11.38
C VAL A 89 -14.40 -31.14 12.67
N GLY A 90 -15.65 -31.21 13.09
CA GLY A 90 -16.09 -32.19 14.06
C GLY A 90 -15.72 -33.58 13.58
N VAL A 91 -15.00 -34.31 14.42
CA VAL A 91 -14.99 -35.76 14.41
C VAL A 91 -15.74 -36.20 15.66
N ALA A 92 -17.03 -36.48 15.46
CA ALA A 92 -17.76 -37.36 16.34
C ALA A 92 -17.17 -38.77 16.18
N ALA A 93 -16.82 -39.40 17.29
CA ALA A 93 -16.72 -40.83 17.45
C ALA A 93 -17.27 -41.18 18.85
#